data_AF-A0A497M5S9-F1
#
_entry.id   AF-A0A497M5S9-F1
#
_cell.length_a   1.000
_cell.length_b   1.000
_cell.length_c   1.000
_cell.angle_alpha   90.00
_cell.angle_beta   90.00
_cell.angle_gamma   90.00
#
_symmetry.space_group_name_H-M   'P 1'
#
loop_
_entity.id
_entity.type
_entity.pdbx_description
1 polymer ?
#
loop_
_entity_poly.entity_id
_entity_poly.type
_entity_poly.pdbx_seq_one_letter_code
_entity_poly.pdbx_strand_id
1 'polypeptide(L)'
;MNCEMSENYRKYVENLERQLQQLYAISERAREKGLDPALKPECKLAKDLAGLVEGLVGPKGVAESIRELSSKLPREELAFKIAEQIIYGKFGHLEQEAAAEQAVRTALAILTEGLTAAPLQGVAKVKIKTNKDRTRYLAIYFAGPIRSAGGTDQALTLVIGDFVRRLLGLDRYKPTEEEISRFIEEIRIYERSVSRFQYHVSDEELRKALQWLPVEVTGTESDPVEVSSFRNLPRVETNRVRGGALRVVNDGVVGRSSKVLAIVEKLGIQGWDWLKEIRKANEKKKSAGFMDDVIAGRPIFSFPSSHGGFRLRYGRARNTGLAAVGIHPATMLVLQGFIAAGTQLRLELPGKGGVAVPVDSIEPPVVRLKDGSVVRVSVKNFDAVKNKIEKILFLGDMLISFGDFLYSSKPLKPSGYAEEWWAEDFRKAIAEKLDNNLEEAAKILEFSVERLKSFLENPFLNKPNAGEAVKIALKLDVPLHPAFTFFWSNLNSVEDVKKLREWLLNSEVDIEDESSNCRITGRKEAFVKQILEEICLPHKVLGDKIVVEGDDAYALAFSLGYQYEESTVTFNSTHSILNAIRNLSRIKVRDKAPTFVGARMGRPEKAKRREMRPLVHLLFPVGLAGGP
;
A
#
# COMPACT_ATOMS: atom_id res chain seq x y z
N MET A 1 -20.80 15.78 0.07
CA MET A 1 -20.80 16.98 0.93
C MET A 1 -20.16 18.10 0.14
N ASN A 2 -20.96 19.06 -0.33
CA ASN A 2 -20.44 20.33 -0.84
C ASN A 2 -20.10 21.19 0.38
N CYS A 3 -18.87 21.06 0.88
CA CYS A 3 -18.37 21.98 1.89
C CYS A 3 -18.10 23.31 1.18
N GLU A 4 -18.75 24.40 1.60
CA GLU A 4 -18.46 25.72 1.05
C GLU A 4 -17.00 26.06 1.30
N MET A 5 -16.35 26.47 0.23
CA MET A 5 -14.93 26.78 0.23
C MET A 5 -14.67 28.01 1.10
N SER A 6 -13.78 27.90 2.09
CA SER A 6 -13.47 29.03 2.98
C SER A 6 -12.94 30.23 2.18
N GLU A 7 -13.17 31.45 2.69
CA GLU A 7 -12.74 32.67 2.00
C GLU A 7 -11.24 32.68 1.73
N ASN A 8 -10.44 32.20 2.68
CA ASN A 8 -8.98 32.06 2.53
C ASN A 8 -8.62 31.10 1.39
N TYR A 9 -9.29 29.96 1.29
CA TYR A 9 -9.03 29.00 0.23
C TYR A 9 -9.53 29.52 -1.13
N ARG A 10 -10.65 30.24 -1.16
CA ARG A 10 -11.13 30.91 -2.38
C ARG A 10 -10.12 31.93 -2.90
N LYS A 11 -9.62 32.83 -2.03
CA LYS A 11 -8.58 33.81 -2.38
C LYS A 11 -7.30 33.13 -2.90
N TYR A 12 -6.93 32.00 -2.31
CA TYR A 12 -5.79 31.21 -2.78
C TYR A 12 -6.00 30.68 -4.21
N VAL A 13 -7.14 30.06 -4.49
CA VAL A 13 -7.48 29.54 -5.84
C VAL A 13 -7.59 30.67 -6.85
N GLU A 14 -8.28 31.76 -6.54
CA GLU A 14 -8.40 32.94 -7.40
C GLU A 14 -7.03 33.53 -7.75
N ASN A 15 -6.09 33.56 -6.80
CA ASN A 15 -4.73 34.00 -7.07
C ASN A 15 -3.99 33.08 -8.05
N LEU A 16 -4.12 31.75 -7.90
CA LEU A 16 -3.53 30.79 -8.84
C LEU A 16 -4.13 30.93 -10.25
N GLU A 17 -5.45 31.08 -10.36
CA GLU A 17 -6.13 31.26 -11.64
C GLU A 17 -5.68 32.56 -12.32
N ARG A 18 -5.57 33.65 -11.58
CA ARG A 18 -5.07 34.93 -12.11
C ARG A 18 -3.64 34.82 -12.61
N GLN A 19 -2.74 34.18 -11.85
CA GLN A 19 -1.36 33.96 -12.27
C GLN A 19 -1.28 33.07 -13.52
N LEU A 20 -2.09 32.01 -13.59
CA LEU A 20 -2.18 31.15 -14.75
C LEU A 20 -2.66 31.91 -15.99
N GLN A 21 -3.70 32.75 -15.86
CA GLN A 21 -4.20 33.59 -16.94
C GLN A 21 -3.13 34.57 -17.46
N GLN A 22 -2.36 35.18 -16.56
CA GLN A 22 -1.25 36.06 -16.94
C GLN A 22 -0.20 35.32 -17.78
N LEU A 23 0.19 34.11 -17.35
CA LEU A 23 1.13 33.27 -18.10
C LEU A 23 0.55 32.80 -19.43
N TYR A 24 -0.73 32.46 -19.47
CA TYR A 24 -1.41 32.04 -20.68
C TYR A 24 -1.48 33.17 -21.73
N ALA A 25 -1.80 34.39 -21.31
CA ALA A 25 -1.81 35.57 -22.18
C ALA A 25 -0.40 35.92 -22.73
N ILE A 26 0.67 35.62 -21.98
CA ILE A 26 2.04 35.71 -22.49
C ILE A 26 2.26 34.67 -23.59
N SER A 27 1.83 33.43 -23.37
CA SER A 27 1.92 32.33 -24.34
C SER A 27 1.14 32.63 -25.63
N GLU A 28 -0.08 33.16 -25.52
CA GLU A 28 -0.89 33.57 -26.67
C GLU A 28 -0.18 34.63 -27.52
N ARG A 29 0.26 35.74 -26.89
CA ARG A 29 1.01 36.80 -27.60
C ARG A 29 2.30 36.31 -28.23
N ALA A 30 2.94 35.29 -27.66
CA ALA A 30 4.13 34.68 -28.26
C ALA A 30 3.76 33.84 -29.49
N ARG A 31 2.74 32.97 -29.37
CA ARG A 31 2.27 32.09 -30.45
C ARG A 31 1.67 32.84 -31.64
N GLU A 32 0.99 33.96 -31.38
CA GLU A 32 0.44 34.85 -32.42
C GLU A 32 1.50 35.42 -33.38
N LYS A 33 2.78 35.44 -32.98
CA LYS A 33 3.88 35.85 -33.87
C LYS A 33 4.17 34.86 -35.00
N GLY A 34 3.59 33.66 -34.96
CA GLY A 34 3.73 32.65 -36.02
C GLY A 34 5.12 32.01 -36.10
N LEU A 35 5.88 32.00 -35.00
CA LEU A 35 7.22 31.41 -34.93
C LEU A 35 7.22 29.93 -34.51
N ASP A 36 6.07 29.40 -34.10
CA ASP A 36 5.85 28.04 -33.61
C ASP A 36 4.83 27.29 -34.50
N PRO A 37 4.71 25.94 -34.38
CA PRO A 37 3.80 25.13 -35.22
C PRO A 37 2.31 25.50 -35.16
N ALA A 38 1.88 26.23 -34.14
CA ALA A 38 0.49 26.64 -33.96
C ALA A 38 0.40 28.11 -33.53
N LEU A 39 -0.60 28.83 -34.03
CA LEU A 39 -0.86 30.25 -33.70
C LEU A 39 -1.49 30.46 -32.32
N LYS A 40 -1.82 29.38 -31.61
CA LYS A 40 -2.41 29.40 -30.27
C LYS A 40 -1.70 28.41 -29.37
N PRO A 41 -1.72 28.60 -28.04
CA PRO A 41 -1.21 27.60 -27.11
C PRO A 41 -1.91 26.25 -27.30
N GLU A 42 -1.12 25.19 -27.45
CA GLU A 42 -1.63 23.82 -27.67
C GLU A 42 -2.11 23.16 -26.37
N CYS A 43 -1.61 23.61 -25.21
CA CYS A 43 -2.06 23.18 -23.90
C CYS A 43 -3.37 23.90 -23.53
N LYS A 44 -4.50 23.23 -23.71
CA LYS A 44 -5.82 23.79 -23.35
C LYS A 44 -6.02 23.78 -21.83
N LEU A 45 -6.59 24.86 -21.31
CA LEU A 45 -7.00 24.95 -19.91
C LEU A 45 -8.34 24.23 -19.69
N ALA A 46 -8.41 23.42 -18.65
CA ALA A 46 -9.65 22.82 -18.17
C ALA A 46 -9.81 23.10 -16.67
N LYS A 47 -11.02 23.42 -16.24
CA LYS A 47 -11.33 23.76 -14.84
C LYS A 47 -11.68 22.55 -13.99
N ASP A 48 -12.17 21.50 -14.63
CA ASP A 48 -12.71 20.31 -13.97
C ASP A 48 -12.54 19.06 -14.84
N LEU A 49 -12.87 17.91 -14.25
CA LEU A 49 -12.91 16.62 -14.92
C LEU A 49 -13.73 16.67 -16.22
N ALA A 50 -14.89 17.33 -16.18
CA ALA A 50 -15.79 17.41 -17.31
C ALA A 50 -15.14 18.11 -18.52
N GLY A 51 -14.48 19.26 -18.29
CA GLY A 51 -13.74 19.98 -19.31
C GLY A 51 -12.50 19.21 -19.80
N LEU A 52 -11.83 18.46 -18.92
CA LEU A 52 -10.72 17.58 -19.32
C LEU A 52 -11.20 16.48 -20.26
N VAL A 53 -12.29 15.78 -19.93
CA VAL A 53 -12.85 14.70 -20.76
C VAL A 53 -13.29 15.24 -22.12
N GLU A 54 -14.07 16.33 -22.15
CA GLU A 54 -14.52 16.94 -23.40
C GLU A 54 -13.33 17.43 -24.24
N GLY A 55 -12.35 18.10 -23.62
CA GLY A 55 -11.17 18.61 -24.32
C GLY A 55 -10.25 17.51 -24.85
N LEU A 56 -10.21 16.34 -24.19
CA LEU A 56 -9.34 15.22 -24.54
C LEU A 56 -9.95 14.32 -25.62
N VAL A 57 -11.22 13.94 -25.48
CA VAL A 57 -11.87 12.96 -26.35
C VAL A 57 -13.26 13.37 -26.85
N GLY A 58 -13.84 14.45 -26.33
CA GLY A 58 -15.22 14.85 -26.66
C GLY A 58 -16.26 13.84 -26.12
N PRO A 59 -17.48 13.79 -26.70
CA PRO A 59 -17.99 14.66 -27.76
C PRO A 59 -18.31 16.06 -27.23
N LYS A 60 -18.50 17.04 -28.13
CA LYS A 60 -18.86 18.40 -27.75
C LYS A 60 -20.18 18.42 -26.96
N GLY A 61 -20.22 19.15 -25.85
CA GLY A 61 -21.37 19.24 -24.94
C GLY A 61 -21.42 18.15 -23.87
N VAL A 62 -20.52 17.16 -23.89
CA VAL A 62 -20.50 16.10 -22.86
C VAL A 62 -20.18 16.62 -21.47
N ALA A 63 -19.39 17.70 -21.37
CA ALA A 63 -18.98 18.26 -20.08
C ALA A 63 -20.17 18.68 -19.21
N GLU A 64 -21.22 19.26 -19.80
CA GLU A 64 -22.43 19.65 -19.06
C GLU A 64 -23.13 18.44 -18.45
N SER A 65 -23.26 17.36 -19.22
CA SER A 65 -23.85 16.11 -18.73
C SER A 65 -23.00 15.45 -17.65
N ILE A 66 -21.67 15.49 -17.80
CA ILE A 66 -20.73 14.99 -16.77
C ILE A 66 -20.92 15.76 -15.47
N ARG A 67 -20.93 17.11 -15.51
CA ARG A 67 -21.12 17.94 -14.31
C ARG A 67 -22.44 17.64 -13.61
N GLU A 68 -23.53 17.56 -14.38
CA GLU A 68 -24.85 17.29 -13.84
C GLU A 68 -24.89 15.93 -13.13
N LEU A 69 -24.37 14.89 -13.79
CA LEU A 69 -24.41 13.52 -13.29
C LEU A 69 -23.37 13.25 -12.19
N SER A 70 -22.21 13.90 -12.20
CA SER A 70 -21.15 13.68 -11.19
C SER A 70 -21.57 14.08 -9.77
N SER A 71 -22.58 14.93 -9.65
CA SER A 71 -23.18 15.29 -8.36
C SER A 71 -24.07 14.18 -7.77
N LYS A 72 -24.55 13.27 -8.62
CA LYS A 72 -25.54 12.24 -8.30
C LYS A 72 -24.97 10.82 -8.32
N LEU A 73 -24.01 10.57 -9.22
CA LEU A 73 -23.47 9.25 -9.52
C LEU A 73 -21.98 9.17 -9.16
N PRO A 74 -21.52 8.04 -8.59
CA PRO A 74 -20.11 7.79 -8.44
C PRO A 74 -19.44 7.64 -9.82
N ARG A 75 -18.11 7.79 -9.83
CA ARG A 75 -17.27 7.80 -11.03
C ARG A 75 -17.52 6.62 -11.97
N GLU A 76 -17.60 5.40 -11.43
CA GLU A 76 -17.84 4.21 -12.24
C GLU A 76 -19.23 4.27 -12.90
N GLU A 77 -20.31 4.54 -12.16
CA GLU A 77 -21.68 4.66 -12.69
C GLU A 77 -21.80 5.78 -13.73
N LEU A 78 -21.15 6.92 -13.47
CA LEU A 78 -21.08 8.06 -14.38
C LEU A 78 -20.52 7.66 -15.74
N ALA A 79 -19.45 6.88 -15.78
CA ALA A 79 -18.83 6.43 -17.03
C ALA A 79 -19.81 5.60 -17.89
N PHE A 80 -20.55 4.66 -17.27
CA PHE A 80 -21.57 3.88 -17.97
C PHE A 80 -22.75 4.74 -18.45
N LYS A 81 -23.21 5.68 -17.62
CA LYS A 81 -24.34 6.56 -17.98
C LYS A 81 -24.00 7.50 -19.13
N ILE A 82 -22.79 8.05 -19.16
CA ILE A 82 -22.33 8.88 -20.28
C ILE A 82 -22.15 8.04 -21.55
N ALA A 83 -21.62 6.81 -21.44
CA ALA A 83 -21.55 5.90 -22.58
C ALA A 83 -22.95 5.61 -23.18
N GLU A 84 -23.96 5.37 -22.32
CA GLU A 84 -25.35 5.19 -22.75
C GLU A 84 -25.90 6.43 -23.48
N GLN A 85 -25.70 7.63 -22.93
CA GLN A 85 -26.15 8.89 -23.56
C GLN A 85 -25.53 9.12 -24.94
N ILE A 86 -24.26 8.72 -25.12
CA ILE A 86 -23.58 8.79 -26.42
C ILE A 86 -24.23 7.82 -27.41
N ILE A 87 -24.47 6.56 -27.02
CA ILE A 87 -25.09 5.55 -27.88
C ILE A 87 -26.52 5.94 -28.29
N TYR A 88 -27.28 6.57 -27.41
CA TYR A 88 -28.61 7.09 -27.73
C TYR A 88 -28.60 8.42 -28.51
N GLY A 89 -27.43 8.98 -28.83
CA GLY A 89 -27.30 10.15 -29.70
C GLY A 89 -27.57 11.49 -29.02
N LYS A 90 -27.52 11.58 -27.68
CA LYS A 90 -27.74 12.85 -26.93
C LYS A 90 -26.83 13.99 -27.40
N PHE A 91 -25.61 13.66 -27.84
CA PHE A 91 -24.58 14.61 -28.28
C PHE A 91 -24.44 14.68 -29.81
N GLY A 92 -25.46 14.22 -30.53
CA GLY A 92 -25.46 14.04 -31.99
C GLY A 92 -25.46 12.57 -32.37
N HIS A 93 -26.17 12.24 -33.46
CA HIS A 93 -26.20 10.89 -34.00
C HIS A 93 -24.90 10.55 -34.72
N LEU A 94 -24.35 9.38 -34.40
CA LEU A 94 -23.17 8.81 -35.00
C LEU A 94 -23.49 7.41 -35.53
N GLU A 95 -22.77 6.97 -36.57
CA GLU A 95 -22.80 5.58 -37.03
C GLU A 95 -22.40 4.61 -35.92
N GLN A 96 -22.89 3.36 -35.96
CA GLN A 96 -22.73 2.39 -34.87
C GLN A 96 -21.26 2.24 -34.38
N GLU A 97 -20.30 2.12 -35.30
CA GLU A 97 -18.88 2.01 -34.95
C GLU A 97 -18.34 3.30 -34.31
N ALA A 98 -18.68 4.45 -34.86
CA ALA A 98 -18.23 5.75 -34.35
C ALA A 98 -18.84 6.06 -32.98
N ALA A 99 -20.12 5.72 -32.78
CA ALA A 99 -20.80 5.83 -31.49
C ALA A 99 -20.14 4.92 -30.44
N ALA A 100 -19.83 3.67 -30.81
CA ALA A 100 -19.14 2.74 -29.92
C ALA A 100 -17.73 3.24 -29.53
N GLU A 101 -16.97 3.73 -30.51
CA GLU A 101 -15.64 4.28 -30.27
C GLU A 101 -15.70 5.50 -29.34
N GLN A 102 -16.58 6.45 -29.63
CA GLN A 102 -16.77 7.65 -28.82
C GLN A 102 -17.20 7.29 -27.39
N ALA A 103 -18.14 6.36 -27.22
CA ALA A 103 -18.61 5.91 -25.92
C ALA A 103 -17.49 5.27 -25.09
N VAL A 104 -16.70 4.36 -25.68
CA VAL A 104 -15.59 3.68 -25.01
C VAL A 104 -14.50 4.69 -24.60
N ARG A 105 -14.10 5.59 -25.50
CA ARG A 105 -13.08 6.62 -25.22
C ARG A 105 -13.52 7.57 -24.12
N THR A 106 -14.75 8.07 -24.19
CA THR A 106 -15.29 9.01 -23.21
C THR A 106 -15.42 8.37 -21.83
N ALA A 107 -15.93 7.14 -21.77
CA ALA A 107 -16.05 6.41 -20.51
C ALA A 107 -14.68 6.10 -19.89
N LEU A 108 -13.69 5.69 -20.70
CA LEU A 108 -12.31 5.50 -20.22
C LEU A 108 -11.68 6.82 -19.74
N ALA A 109 -11.98 7.94 -20.40
CA ALA A 109 -11.53 9.25 -19.95
C ALA A 109 -12.12 9.62 -18.59
N ILE A 110 -13.40 9.31 -18.34
CA ILE A 110 -14.03 9.51 -17.02
C ILE A 110 -13.37 8.61 -15.95
N LEU A 111 -13.17 7.32 -16.26
CA LEU A 111 -12.53 6.37 -15.33
C LEU A 111 -11.10 6.78 -14.96
N THR A 112 -10.35 7.32 -15.92
CA THR A 112 -8.96 7.78 -15.73
C THR A 112 -8.86 9.26 -15.38
N GLU A 113 -9.98 9.89 -15.03
CA GLU A 113 -10.10 11.29 -14.63
C GLU A 113 -9.56 12.31 -15.65
N GLY A 114 -9.46 11.93 -16.91
CA GLY A 114 -8.90 12.76 -17.98
C GLY A 114 -7.40 13.02 -17.85
N LEU A 115 -6.70 12.33 -16.94
CA LEU A 115 -5.29 12.59 -16.60
C LEU A 115 -4.29 11.76 -17.43
N THR A 116 -4.77 10.76 -18.16
CA THR A 116 -3.90 9.80 -18.86
C THR A 116 -4.08 9.86 -20.37
N ALA A 117 -3.06 9.43 -21.12
CA ALA A 117 -3.15 9.32 -22.57
C ALA A 117 -3.95 8.09 -23.04
N ALA A 118 -4.40 7.21 -22.13
CA ALA A 118 -5.05 5.95 -22.47
C ALA A 118 -6.35 6.10 -23.29
N PRO A 119 -7.25 7.07 -23.01
CA PRO A 119 -8.44 7.29 -23.83
C PRO A 119 -8.12 7.69 -25.28
N LEU A 120 -7.02 8.41 -25.50
CA LEU A 120 -6.64 8.94 -26.81
C LEU A 120 -5.73 7.98 -27.59
N GLN A 121 -4.65 7.51 -26.94
CA GLN A 121 -3.60 6.71 -27.55
C GLN A 121 -3.63 5.24 -27.14
N GLY A 122 -4.33 4.89 -26.06
CA GLY A 122 -4.41 3.52 -25.56
C GLY A 122 -5.50 2.70 -26.23
N VAL A 123 -6.68 3.27 -26.46
CA VAL A 123 -7.70 2.73 -27.36
C VAL A 123 -7.40 3.25 -28.75
N ALA A 124 -6.92 2.39 -29.64
CA ALA A 124 -6.53 2.77 -31.00
C ALA A 124 -7.74 2.97 -31.91
N LYS A 125 -8.71 2.04 -31.86
CA LYS A 125 -9.99 2.09 -32.59
C LYS A 125 -10.98 1.07 -32.04
N VAL A 126 -12.26 1.23 -32.37
CA VAL A 126 -13.31 0.23 -32.09
C VAL A 126 -13.95 -0.21 -33.41
N LYS A 127 -14.21 -1.52 -33.55
CA LYS A 127 -14.78 -2.11 -34.77
C LYS A 127 -15.90 -3.11 -34.47
N ILE A 128 -16.83 -3.24 -35.42
CA ILE A 128 -17.85 -4.28 -35.42
C ILE A 128 -17.40 -5.36 -36.40
N LYS A 129 -17.17 -6.57 -35.89
CA LYS A 129 -16.70 -7.73 -36.65
C LYS A 129 -17.74 -8.84 -36.63
N THR A 130 -17.49 -9.92 -37.36
CA THR A 130 -18.45 -11.00 -37.58
C THR A 130 -17.90 -12.34 -37.07
N ASN A 131 -18.70 -13.06 -36.29
CA ASN A 131 -18.40 -14.41 -35.81
C ASN A 131 -18.57 -15.45 -36.93
N LYS A 132 -18.12 -16.69 -36.69
CA LYS A 132 -18.29 -17.80 -37.65
C LYS A 132 -19.76 -18.10 -37.98
N ASP A 133 -20.66 -17.88 -37.02
CA ASP A 133 -22.12 -18.03 -37.17
C ASP A 133 -22.79 -16.77 -37.76
N ARG A 134 -22.00 -15.83 -38.30
CA ARG A 134 -22.43 -14.56 -38.90
C ARG A 134 -23.03 -13.54 -37.93
N THR A 135 -23.01 -13.78 -36.61
CA THR A 135 -23.44 -12.74 -35.67
C THR A 135 -22.38 -11.64 -35.57
N ARG A 136 -22.84 -10.38 -35.40
CA ARG A 136 -21.95 -9.21 -35.27
C ARG A 136 -21.57 -9.00 -33.81
N TYR A 137 -20.31 -8.67 -33.54
CA TYR A 137 -19.78 -8.44 -32.20
C TYR A 137 -18.81 -7.25 -32.18
N LEU A 138 -18.45 -6.76 -30.99
CA LEU A 138 -17.57 -5.62 -30.81
C LEU A 138 -16.10 -6.04 -30.58
N ALA A 139 -15.17 -5.35 -31.24
CA ALA A 139 -13.73 -5.52 -31.08
C ALA A 139 -13.06 -4.19 -30.71
N ILE A 140 -12.25 -4.19 -29.65
CA ILE A 140 -11.52 -3.01 -29.18
C ILE A 140 -10.03 -3.22 -29.43
N TYR A 141 -9.42 -2.30 -30.18
CA TYR A 141 -8.00 -2.32 -30.49
C TYR A 141 -7.25 -1.49 -29.46
N PHE A 142 -6.35 -2.13 -28.72
CA PHE A 142 -5.49 -1.49 -27.75
C PHE A 142 -4.07 -1.31 -28.28
N ALA A 143 -3.45 -0.20 -27.91
CA ALA A 143 -2.04 0.10 -28.14
C ALA A 143 -1.28 0.21 -26.81
N GLY A 144 0.06 0.18 -26.87
CA GLY A 144 0.94 0.20 -25.69
C GLY A 144 0.64 1.28 -24.63
N PRO A 145 0.26 2.52 -25.01
CA PRO A 145 -0.10 3.58 -24.07
C PRO A 145 -1.25 3.25 -23.12
N ILE A 146 -2.08 2.22 -23.40
CA ILE A 146 -3.15 1.75 -22.50
C ILE A 146 -2.62 1.41 -21.09
N ARG A 147 -1.31 1.13 -20.97
CA ARG A 147 -0.62 0.92 -19.69
C ARG A 147 -0.88 2.05 -18.67
N SER A 148 -1.06 3.29 -19.12
CA SER A 148 -1.25 4.44 -18.23
C SER A 148 -2.60 4.48 -17.51
N ALA A 149 -3.63 3.79 -18.02
CA ALA A 149 -4.93 3.71 -17.35
C ALA A 149 -4.88 2.91 -16.04
N GLY A 150 -3.87 2.06 -15.85
CA GLY A 150 -3.83 1.11 -14.75
C GLY A 150 -4.74 -0.11 -14.99
N GLY A 151 -4.46 -1.22 -14.28
CA GLY A 151 -5.08 -2.51 -14.58
C GLY A 151 -6.60 -2.54 -14.36
N THR A 152 -7.12 -1.84 -13.36
CA THR A 152 -8.57 -1.83 -13.11
C THR A 152 -9.33 -1.12 -14.23
N ASP A 153 -8.89 0.07 -14.64
CA ASP A 153 -9.59 0.85 -15.67
C ASP A 153 -9.40 0.24 -17.07
N GLN A 154 -8.25 -0.43 -17.31
CA GLN A 154 -8.06 -1.31 -18.47
C GLN A 154 -9.16 -2.38 -18.57
N ALA A 155 -9.40 -3.12 -17.48
CA ALA A 155 -10.41 -4.16 -17.47
C ALA A 155 -11.84 -3.59 -17.59
N LEU A 156 -12.12 -2.48 -16.89
CA LEU A 156 -13.42 -1.80 -16.98
C LEU A 156 -13.71 -1.28 -18.40
N THR A 157 -12.69 -0.98 -19.20
CA THR A 157 -12.87 -0.64 -20.63
C THR A 157 -13.58 -1.77 -21.38
N LEU A 158 -13.26 -3.04 -21.07
CA LEU A 158 -13.93 -4.20 -21.68
C LEU A 158 -15.34 -4.41 -21.13
N VAL A 159 -15.56 -4.14 -19.85
CA VAL A 159 -16.91 -4.17 -19.25
C VAL A 159 -17.80 -3.10 -19.89
N ILE A 160 -17.28 -1.89 -20.11
CA ILE A 160 -17.96 -0.83 -20.87
C ILE A 160 -18.20 -1.26 -22.32
N GLY A 161 -17.21 -1.90 -22.96
CA GLY A 161 -17.39 -2.47 -24.30
C GLY A 161 -18.55 -3.47 -24.36
N ASP A 162 -18.68 -4.33 -23.35
CA ASP A 162 -19.78 -5.29 -23.23
C ASP A 162 -21.13 -4.60 -22.99
N PHE A 163 -21.14 -3.51 -22.24
CA PHE A 163 -22.33 -2.70 -22.07
C PHE A 163 -22.75 -2.01 -23.37
N VAL A 164 -21.80 -1.35 -24.06
CA VAL A 164 -22.02 -0.66 -25.33
C VAL A 164 -22.50 -1.62 -26.42
N ARG A 165 -21.89 -2.80 -26.54
CA ARG A 165 -22.28 -3.79 -27.56
C ARG A 165 -23.71 -4.30 -27.33
N ARG A 166 -24.17 -4.42 -26.08
CA ARG A 166 -25.57 -4.77 -25.77
C ARG A 166 -26.54 -3.66 -26.19
N LEU A 167 -26.22 -2.40 -25.92
CA LEU A 167 -27.05 -1.26 -26.34
C LEU A 167 -27.18 -1.17 -27.87
N LEU A 168 -26.13 -1.56 -28.60
CA LEU A 168 -26.12 -1.61 -30.07
C LEU A 168 -26.75 -2.88 -30.65
N GLY A 169 -27.25 -3.81 -29.82
CA GLY A 169 -27.85 -5.06 -30.26
C GLY A 169 -26.84 -6.06 -30.87
N LEU A 170 -25.57 -5.97 -30.48
CA LEU A 170 -24.51 -6.87 -30.93
C LEU A 170 -24.41 -8.12 -30.04
N ASP A 171 -24.08 -9.24 -30.65
CA ASP A 171 -23.84 -10.52 -29.98
C ASP A 171 -22.48 -10.51 -29.26
N ARG A 172 -22.26 -11.51 -28.39
CA ARG A 172 -20.96 -11.75 -27.75
C ARG A 172 -19.91 -12.20 -28.77
N TYR A 173 -18.67 -11.85 -28.50
CA TYR A 173 -17.51 -12.46 -29.15
C TYR A 173 -17.47 -13.97 -28.85
N LYS A 174 -17.22 -14.77 -29.90
CA LYS A 174 -17.07 -16.22 -29.83
C LYS A 174 -15.66 -16.57 -30.33
N PRO A 175 -14.65 -16.60 -29.45
CA PRO A 175 -13.28 -16.92 -29.84
C PRO A 175 -13.17 -18.37 -30.31
N THR A 176 -12.27 -18.60 -31.26
CA THR A 176 -11.81 -19.93 -31.64
C THR A 176 -10.64 -20.37 -30.76
N GLU A 177 -10.40 -21.68 -30.67
CA GLU A 177 -9.24 -22.21 -29.94
C GLU A 177 -7.89 -21.73 -30.50
N GLU A 178 -7.81 -21.48 -31.81
CA GLU A 178 -6.63 -20.90 -32.45
C GLU A 178 -6.40 -19.45 -31.99
N GLU A 179 -7.45 -18.63 -31.89
CA GLU A 179 -7.34 -17.24 -31.41
C GLU A 179 -6.94 -17.17 -29.93
N ILE A 180 -7.46 -18.09 -29.11
CA ILE A 180 -7.09 -18.20 -27.68
C ILE A 180 -5.63 -18.62 -27.57
N SER A 181 -5.24 -19.66 -28.30
CA SER A 181 -3.86 -20.19 -28.28
C SER A 181 -2.86 -19.18 -28.82
N ARG A 182 -3.23 -18.43 -29.87
CA ARG A 182 -2.48 -17.27 -30.37
C ARG A 182 -2.26 -16.22 -29.29
N PHE A 183 -3.30 -15.85 -28.53
CA PHE A 183 -3.18 -14.85 -27.48
C PHE A 183 -2.25 -15.31 -26.34
N ILE A 184 -2.32 -16.59 -25.96
CA ILE A 184 -1.44 -17.19 -24.94
C ILE A 184 0.01 -17.23 -25.45
N GLU A 185 0.23 -17.62 -26.71
CA GLU A 185 1.56 -17.58 -27.36
C GLU A 185 2.14 -16.16 -27.29
N GLU A 186 1.36 -15.14 -27.68
CA GLU A 186 1.76 -13.74 -27.61
C GLU A 186 2.15 -13.30 -26.19
N ILE A 187 1.38 -13.68 -25.15
CA ILE A 187 1.74 -13.39 -23.75
C ILE A 187 3.12 -13.95 -23.41
N ARG A 188 3.38 -15.22 -23.73
CA ARG A 188 4.63 -15.89 -23.38
C ARG A 188 5.82 -15.36 -24.17
N ILE A 189 5.61 -14.94 -25.41
CA ILE A 189 6.63 -14.27 -26.23
C ILE A 189 6.91 -12.87 -25.68
N TYR A 190 5.87 -12.12 -25.29
CA TYR A 190 6.00 -10.77 -24.73
C TYR A 190 6.77 -10.78 -23.40
N GLU A 191 6.46 -11.71 -22.50
CA GLU A 191 7.18 -11.88 -21.22
C GLU A 191 8.66 -12.18 -21.43
N ARG A 192 8.98 -12.99 -22.45
CA ARG A 192 10.36 -13.40 -22.76
C ARG A 192 11.16 -12.32 -23.47
N SER A 193 10.55 -11.57 -24.39
CA SER A 193 11.27 -10.78 -25.40
C SER A 193 11.08 -9.27 -25.29
N VAL A 194 10.00 -8.82 -24.62
CA VAL A 194 9.62 -7.40 -24.63
C VAL A 194 9.62 -6.81 -23.21
N SER A 195 8.70 -7.27 -22.37
CA SER A 195 8.50 -6.71 -21.04
C SER A 195 7.75 -7.69 -20.17
N ARG A 196 8.05 -7.65 -18.87
CA ARG A 196 7.27 -8.36 -17.87
C ARG A 196 5.92 -7.69 -17.61
N PHE A 197 4.96 -8.51 -17.23
CA PHE A 197 3.66 -8.10 -16.71
C PHE A 197 3.73 -7.80 -15.20
N GLN A 198 2.71 -7.14 -14.66
CA GLN A 198 2.57 -6.91 -13.20
C GLN A 198 2.15 -8.16 -12.44
N TYR A 199 1.50 -9.10 -13.14
CA TYR A 199 1.01 -10.37 -12.62
C TYR A 199 1.51 -11.49 -13.49
N HIS A 200 2.01 -12.56 -12.88
CA HIS A 200 2.26 -13.80 -13.57
C HIS A 200 1.00 -14.66 -13.49
N VAL A 201 0.36 -14.88 -14.63
CA VAL A 201 -0.93 -15.58 -14.76
C VAL A 201 -0.71 -16.88 -15.52
N SER A 202 -1.34 -17.98 -15.08
CA SER A 202 -1.17 -19.27 -15.75
C SER A 202 -1.89 -19.33 -17.10
N ASP A 203 -1.44 -20.22 -17.99
CA ASP A 203 -2.11 -20.46 -19.28
C ASP A 203 -3.58 -20.88 -19.10
N GLU A 204 -3.89 -21.65 -18.06
CA GLU A 204 -5.25 -22.10 -17.77
C GLU A 204 -6.16 -20.93 -17.35
N GLU A 205 -5.67 -20.03 -16.50
CA GLU A 205 -6.39 -18.83 -16.07
C GLU A 205 -6.65 -17.88 -17.25
N LEU A 206 -5.64 -17.70 -18.12
CA LEU A 206 -5.77 -16.91 -19.35
C LEU A 206 -6.78 -17.53 -20.32
N ARG A 207 -6.71 -18.85 -20.54
CA ARG A 207 -7.64 -19.57 -21.42
C ARG A 207 -9.09 -19.38 -20.96
N LYS A 208 -9.36 -19.59 -19.67
CA LYS A 208 -10.71 -19.38 -19.09
C LYS A 208 -11.21 -17.96 -19.30
N ALA A 209 -10.36 -16.96 -19.01
CA ALA A 209 -10.72 -15.57 -19.22
C ALA A 209 -11.04 -15.26 -20.69
N LEU A 210 -10.18 -15.71 -21.62
CA LEU A 210 -10.35 -15.48 -23.05
C LEU A 210 -11.62 -16.14 -23.60
N GLN A 211 -11.98 -17.35 -23.14
CA GLN A 211 -13.19 -18.06 -23.55
C GLN A 211 -14.49 -17.34 -23.17
N TRP A 212 -14.49 -16.59 -22.07
CA TRP A 212 -15.69 -15.94 -21.54
C TRP A 212 -15.77 -14.43 -21.82
N LEU A 213 -14.71 -13.81 -22.36
CA LEU A 213 -14.75 -12.40 -22.72
C LEU A 213 -15.77 -12.12 -23.83
N PRO A 214 -16.79 -11.28 -23.58
CA PRO A 214 -17.87 -11.04 -24.55
C PRO A 214 -17.49 -10.02 -25.64
N VAL A 215 -16.32 -9.41 -25.55
CA VAL A 215 -15.77 -8.42 -26.48
C VAL A 215 -14.39 -8.90 -26.92
N GLU A 216 -14.07 -8.78 -28.21
CA GLU A 216 -12.73 -9.12 -28.69
C GLU A 216 -11.72 -8.09 -28.19
N VAL A 217 -10.71 -8.57 -27.47
CA VAL A 217 -9.54 -7.79 -27.07
C VAL A 217 -8.47 -8.00 -28.12
N THR A 218 -8.22 -6.99 -28.95
CA THR A 218 -7.18 -7.01 -29.98
C THR A 218 -6.37 -5.72 -29.92
N GLY A 219 -5.46 -5.49 -30.86
CA GLY A 219 -4.57 -4.34 -30.78
C GLY A 219 -3.71 -4.12 -32.00
N THR A 220 -3.08 -2.96 -32.02
CA THR A 220 -2.04 -2.64 -33.01
C THR A 220 -0.78 -3.45 -32.71
N GLU A 221 0.04 -3.69 -33.72
CA GLU A 221 1.40 -4.18 -33.49
C GLU A 221 2.15 -3.18 -32.59
N SER A 222 2.73 -3.66 -31.50
CA SER A 222 3.45 -2.81 -30.54
C SER A 222 4.96 -3.01 -30.60
N ASP A 223 5.41 -4.19 -31.00
CA ASP A 223 6.81 -4.61 -30.93
C ASP A 223 7.16 -5.42 -32.19
N PRO A 224 8.41 -5.36 -32.69
CA PRO A 224 8.85 -6.07 -33.89
C PRO A 224 9.09 -7.56 -33.63
N VAL A 225 8.24 -8.20 -32.82
CA VAL A 225 8.34 -9.61 -32.45
C VAL A 225 7.17 -10.36 -33.06
N GLU A 226 7.48 -11.40 -33.84
CA GLU A 226 6.48 -12.23 -34.53
C GLU A 226 6.09 -13.47 -33.73
N VAL A 227 4.87 -13.96 -33.98
CA VAL A 227 4.44 -15.28 -33.52
C VAL A 227 4.89 -16.39 -34.48
N SER A 228 5.03 -17.59 -33.94
CA SER A 228 5.53 -18.75 -34.66
C SER A 228 4.41 -19.66 -35.14
N SER A 229 3.48 -20.03 -34.25
CA SER A 229 2.53 -21.12 -34.50
C SER A 229 1.23 -20.65 -35.14
N PHE A 230 0.59 -19.62 -34.59
CA PHE A 230 -0.77 -19.22 -34.99
C PHE A 230 -0.78 -17.99 -35.91
N ARG A 231 -0.21 -18.12 -37.12
CA ARG A 231 -0.09 -17.03 -38.10
C ARG A 231 -1.35 -16.91 -38.98
N ASN A 232 -1.58 -15.72 -39.52
CA ASN A 232 -2.60 -15.41 -40.54
C ASN A 232 -4.05 -15.80 -40.13
N LEU A 233 -4.40 -15.64 -38.85
CA LEU A 233 -5.77 -15.90 -38.41
C LEU A 233 -6.75 -14.90 -39.05
N PRO A 234 -7.93 -15.31 -39.52
CA PRO A 234 -8.83 -14.45 -40.30
C PRO A 234 -9.25 -13.15 -39.62
N ARG A 235 -9.30 -13.14 -38.29
CA ARG A 235 -9.69 -11.99 -37.46
C ARG A 235 -8.51 -11.33 -36.74
N VAL A 236 -7.27 -11.70 -37.06
CA VAL A 236 -6.07 -11.07 -36.47
C VAL A 236 -5.19 -10.53 -37.61
N GLU A 237 -5.17 -9.22 -37.76
CA GLU A 237 -4.63 -8.53 -38.93
C GLU A 237 -3.10 -8.44 -38.96
N THR A 238 -2.42 -8.95 -37.92
CA THR A 238 -0.96 -8.95 -37.79
C THR A 238 -0.43 -10.29 -37.28
N ASN A 239 0.81 -10.62 -37.63
CA ASN A 239 1.55 -11.74 -37.04
C ASN A 239 2.51 -11.29 -35.93
N ARG A 240 2.48 -10.01 -35.55
CA ARG A 240 3.27 -9.47 -34.45
C ARG A 240 2.51 -9.47 -33.14
N VAL A 241 3.26 -9.30 -32.06
CA VAL A 241 2.72 -9.24 -30.69
C VAL A 241 1.94 -7.93 -30.47
N ARG A 242 0.76 -8.06 -29.85
CA ARG A 242 -0.18 -6.95 -29.57
C ARG A 242 -0.15 -6.53 -28.10
N GLY A 243 0.97 -5.98 -27.64
CA GLY A 243 1.26 -5.75 -26.22
C GLY A 243 0.20 -4.94 -25.45
N GLY A 244 -0.53 -4.03 -26.10
CA GLY A 244 -1.67 -3.33 -25.50
C GLY A 244 -2.79 -4.29 -25.07
N ALA A 245 -3.21 -5.18 -25.97
CA ALA A 245 -4.24 -6.18 -25.72
C ALA A 245 -3.83 -7.13 -24.60
N LEU A 246 -2.58 -7.62 -24.64
CA LEU A 246 -2.05 -8.54 -23.64
C LEU A 246 -2.10 -7.96 -22.23
N ARG A 247 -1.75 -6.67 -22.07
CA ARG A 247 -1.80 -5.99 -20.76
C ARG A 247 -3.21 -5.88 -20.23
N VAL A 248 -4.18 -5.54 -21.07
CA VAL A 248 -5.59 -5.42 -20.65
C VAL A 248 -6.12 -6.74 -20.08
N VAL A 249 -5.79 -7.87 -20.71
CA VAL A 249 -6.21 -9.20 -20.21
C VAL A 249 -5.40 -9.62 -18.99
N ASN A 250 -4.07 -9.61 -19.08
CA ASN A 250 -3.19 -10.16 -18.04
C ASN A 250 -3.14 -9.28 -16.79
N ASP A 251 -2.77 -8.00 -16.93
CA ASP A 251 -2.63 -7.07 -15.80
C ASP A 251 -3.97 -6.48 -15.35
N GLY A 252 -4.96 -6.46 -16.25
CA GLY A 252 -6.30 -5.95 -15.99
C GLY A 252 -7.27 -7.04 -15.57
N VAL A 253 -7.90 -7.72 -16.53
CA VAL A 253 -9.02 -8.66 -16.30
C VAL A 253 -8.65 -9.74 -15.27
N VAL A 254 -7.53 -10.43 -15.49
CA VAL A 254 -7.12 -11.53 -14.62
C VAL A 254 -6.40 -11.01 -13.36
N GLY A 255 -5.41 -10.13 -13.53
CA GLY A 255 -4.61 -9.58 -12.43
C GLY A 255 -5.40 -8.73 -11.41
N ARG A 256 -6.50 -8.08 -11.85
CA ARG A 256 -7.37 -7.24 -11.00
C ARG A 256 -8.79 -7.80 -10.86
N SER A 257 -8.99 -9.08 -11.13
CA SER A 257 -10.31 -9.73 -11.11
C SER A 257 -11.13 -9.42 -9.87
N SER A 258 -10.53 -9.40 -8.67
CA SER A 258 -11.23 -9.08 -7.42
C SER A 258 -11.83 -7.67 -7.39
N LYS A 259 -11.09 -6.67 -7.89
CA LYS A 259 -11.54 -5.27 -7.90
C LYS A 259 -12.55 -5.02 -9.02
N VAL A 260 -12.35 -5.65 -10.17
CA VAL A 260 -13.30 -5.60 -11.30
C VAL A 260 -14.62 -6.23 -10.89
N LEU A 261 -14.59 -7.41 -10.26
CA LEU A 261 -15.78 -8.11 -9.76
C LEU A 261 -16.57 -7.25 -8.77
N ALA A 262 -15.90 -6.62 -7.80
CA ALA A 262 -16.57 -5.76 -6.83
C ALA A 262 -17.31 -4.58 -7.49
N ILE A 263 -16.76 -4.02 -8.56
CA ILE A 263 -17.39 -2.94 -9.33
C ILE A 263 -18.56 -3.48 -10.15
N VAL A 264 -18.37 -4.59 -10.87
CA VAL A 264 -19.43 -5.26 -11.65
C VAL A 264 -20.63 -5.61 -10.78
N GLU A 265 -20.41 -6.19 -9.59
CA GLU A 265 -21.46 -6.55 -8.64
C GLU A 265 -22.18 -5.30 -8.11
N LYS A 266 -21.42 -4.25 -7.76
CA LYS A 266 -21.99 -2.97 -7.32
C LYS A 266 -22.88 -2.33 -8.39
N LEU A 267 -22.49 -2.42 -9.66
CA LEU A 267 -23.22 -1.87 -10.80
C LEU A 267 -24.35 -2.78 -11.31
N GLY A 268 -24.48 -4.01 -10.79
CA GLY A 268 -25.47 -4.99 -11.24
C GLY A 268 -25.24 -5.49 -12.67
N ILE A 269 -23.99 -5.48 -13.17
CA ILE A 269 -23.67 -5.89 -14.54
C ILE A 269 -23.64 -7.42 -14.63
N GLN A 270 -24.57 -8.00 -15.40
CA GLN A 270 -24.68 -9.44 -15.58
C GLN A 270 -23.66 -10.01 -16.57
N GLY A 271 -23.27 -11.28 -16.41
CA GLY A 271 -22.43 -12.02 -17.35
C GLY A 271 -20.93 -12.01 -17.05
N TRP A 272 -20.54 -11.51 -15.87
CA TRP A 272 -19.15 -11.41 -15.41
C TRP A 272 -18.87 -12.21 -14.13
N ASP A 273 -19.81 -13.05 -13.69
CA ASP A 273 -19.70 -13.88 -12.47
C ASP A 273 -18.52 -14.85 -12.49
N TRP A 274 -18.06 -15.25 -13.68
CA TRP A 274 -16.90 -16.12 -13.88
C TRP A 274 -15.59 -15.53 -13.28
N LEU A 275 -15.53 -14.20 -13.07
CA LEU A 275 -14.41 -13.58 -12.33
C LEU A 275 -14.26 -14.12 -10.90
N LYS A 276 -15.34 -14.66 -10.30
CA LYS A 276 -15.31 -15.32 -8.97
C LYS A 276 -14.37 -16.53 -8.96
N GLU A 277 -14.33 -17.29 -10.06
CA GLU A 277 -13.48 -18.47 -10.19
C GLU A 277 -12.00 -18.08 -10.25
N ILE A 278 -11.68 -17.03 -11.02
CA ILE A 278 -10.33 -16.49 -11.14
C ILE A 278 -9.85 -15.91 -9.80
N ARG A 279 -10.73 -15.23 -9.05
CA ARG A 279 -10.40 -14.68 -7.72
C ARG A 279 -9.96 -15.77 -6.75
N LYS A 280 -10.68 -16.90 -6.68
CA LYS A 280 -10.36 -18.02 -5.78
C LYS A 280 -8.99 -18.63 -6.07
N ALA A 281 -8.62 -18.76 -7.34
CA ALA A 281 -7.29 -19.25 -7.74
C ALA A 281 -6.17 -18.29 -7.29
N ASN A 282 -6.38 -16.98 -7.45
CA ASN A 282 -5.42 -15.95 -7.06
C ASN A 282 -5.23 -15.82 -5.53
N GLU A 283 -6.23 -16.13 -4.71
CA GLU A 283 -6.11 -16.08 -3.24
C GLU A 283 -5.22 -17.20 -2.69
N LYS A 284 -5.21 -18.39 -3.31
CA LYS A 284 -4.38 -19.53 -2.88
C LYS A 284 -2.88 -19.38 -3.16
N LYS A 285 -2.47 -18.52 -4.12
CA LYS A 285 -1.06 -18.37 -4.57
C LYS A 285 -0.32 -17.16 -3.96
N LYS A 286 -0.99 -16.30 -3.17
CA LYS A 286 -0.49 -14.95 -2.80
C LYS A 286 0.71 -14.91 -1.84
N SER A 287 1.17 -16.02 -1.29
CA SER A 287 2.42 -16.06 -0.50
C SER A 287 3.70 -16.07 -1.34
N ALA A 288 3.64 -16.42 -2.64
CA ALA A 288 4.84 -16.55 -3.49
C ALA A 288 5.30 -15.23 -4.15
N GLY A 289 4.37 -14.35 -4.55
CA GLY A 289 4.68 -13.19 -5.40
C GLY A 289 5.54 -12.08 -4.76
N PHE A 290 5.66 -12.05 -3.43
CA PHE A 290 6.54 -11.10 -2.73
C PHE A 290 8.02 -11.39 -3.03
N MET A 291 8.37 -12.67 -3.10
CA MET A 291 9.73 -13.20 -3.25
C MET A 291 10.19 -13.31 -4.70
N ASP A 292 9.27 -13.28 -5.67
CA ASP A 292 9.62 -13.34 -7.07
C ASP A 292 10.42 -12.09 -7.49
N ASP A 293 11.43 -12.28 -8.35
CA ASP A 293 12.22 -11.19 -8.95
C ASP A 293 12.99 -10.32 -7.94
N VAL A 294 13.81 -10.96 -7.10
CA VAL A 294 14.86 -10.27 -6.34
C VAL A 294 15.99 -9.90 -7.31
N ILE A 295 16.17 -8.61 -7.55
CA ILE A 295 17.24 -8.08 -8.39
C ILE A 295 18.48 -7.89 -7.52
N ALA A 296 19.66 -8.23 -8.04
CA ALA A 296 20.93 -7.93 -7.38
C ALA A 296 21.00 -6.46 -6.94
N GLY A 297 21.45 -6.21 -5.71
CA GLY A 297 21.50 -4.87 -5.11
C GLY A 297 20.19 -4.36 -4.51
N ARG A 298 19.10 -5.15 -4.51
CA ARG A 298 17.85 -4.83 -3.81
C ARG A 298 17.67 -5.75 -2.61
N PRO A 299 17.98 -5.29 -1.39
CA PRO A 299 17.88 -6.13 -0.20
C PRO A 299 16.44 -6.51 0.12
N ILE A 300 16.30 -7.69 0.71
CA ILE A 300 15.10 -8.11 1.43
C ILE A 300 15.30 -7.67 2.87
N PHE A 301 14.36 -6.90 3.41
CA PHE A 301 14.46 -6.41 4.79
C PHE A 301 13.80 -7.39 5.77
N SER A 302 12.63 -7.91 5.42
CA SER A 302 11.90 -8.90 6.23
C SER A 302 11.11 -9.87 5.35
N PHE A 303 11.05 -11.13 5.77
CA PHE A 303 10.11 -12.09 5.22
C PHE A 303 8.72 -11.93 5.88
N PRO A 304 7.64 -12.32 5.19
CA PRO A 304 6.28 -12.38 5.75
C PRO A 304 6.24 -13.10 7.09
N SER A 305 5.54 -12.51 8.07
CA SER A 305 5.31 -13.10 9.41
C SER A 305 6.58 -13.52 10.18
N SER A 306 7.76 -13.05 9.80
CA SER A 306 9.01 -13.39 10.49
C SER A 306 9.21 -12.50 11.72
N HIS A 307 9.48 -13.13 12.87
CA HIS A 307 9.80 -12.43 14.11
C HIS A 307 10.99 -11.48 13.90
N GLY A 308 10.88 -10.26 14.45
CA GLY A 308 11.89 -9.22 14.29
C GLY A 308 11.77 -8.40 12.99
N GLY A 309 10.82 -8.73 12.10
CA GLY A 309 10.49 -7.93 10.94
C GLY A 309 9.86 -6.58 11.29
N PHE A 310 9.30 -5.89 10.29
CA PHE A 310 8.53 -4.67 10.53
C PHE A 310 7.22 -4.98 11.25
N ARG A 311 7.00 -4.43 12.45
CA ARG A 311 5.72 -4.59 13.14
C ARG A 311 4.66 -3.74 12.45
N LEU A 312 3.49 -4.33 12.18
CA LEU A 312 2.35 -3.56 11.68
C LEU A 312 1.81 -2.61 12.76
N ARG A 313 1.80 -1.31 12.45
CA ARG A 313 1.10 -0.28 13.22
C ARG A 313 0.15 0.47 12.30
N TYR A 314 -1.13 0.52 12.65
CA TYR A 314 -2.09 1.30 11.88
C TYR A 314 -1.97 2.78 12.22
N GLY A 315 -1.96 3.64 11.21
CA GLY A 315 -2.07 5.07 11.43
C GLY A 315 -1.72 5.90 10.21
N ARG A 316 -1.86 7.22 10.36
CA ARG A 316 -1.54 8.19 9.31
C ARG A 316 -0.86 9.39 9.95
N ALA A 317 0.45 9.47 9.80
CA ALA A 317 1.24 10.68 10.04
C ALA A 317 1.04 11.71 8.91
N ARG A 318 1.48 12.95 9.18
CA ARG A 318 1.33 14.13 8.29
C ARG A 318 1.85 13.90 6.85
N ASN A 319 2.87 13.06 6.70
CA ASN A 319 3.54 12.74 5.43
C ASN A 319 3.23 11.33 4.90
N THR A 320 2.28 10.60 5.50
CA THR A 320 1.90 9.22 5.12
C THR A 320 0.47 9.14 4.57
N GLY A 321 0.07 7.96 4.10
CA GLY A 321 -1.17 7.72 3.36
C GLY A 321 -0.93 7.76 1.84
N LEU A 322 -1.97 7.50 1.04
CA LEU A 322 -1.81 7.35 -0.43
C LEU A 322 -0.69 6.34 -0.79
N ALA A 323 -0.66 5.19 -0.10
CA ALA A 323 0.40 4.19 -0.17
C ALA A 323 1.80 4.63 0.33
N ALA A 324 1.97 5.79 0.96
CA ALA A 324 3.18 6.09 1.72
C ALA A 324 3.13 5.43 3.11
N VAL A 325 4.20 4.71 3.46
CA VAL A 325 4.36 4.00 4.74
C VAL A 325 5.40 4.69 5.61
N GLY A 326 5.11 4.80 6.90
CA GLY A 326 6.01 5.42 7.87
C GLY A 326 7.05 4.43 8.39
N ILE A 327 8.31 4.82 8.37
CA ILE A 327 9.44 4.04 8.90
C ILE A 327 10.24 4.93 9.85
N HIS A 328 10.70 4.36 10.96
CA HIS A 328 11.50 5.12 11.92
C HIS A 328 12.86 5.51 11.31
N PRO A 329 13.33 6.78 11.45
CA PRO A 329 14.61 7.20 10.87
C PRO A 329 15.82 6.38 11.35
N ALA A 330 15.82 5.93 12.61
CA ALA A 330 16.87 5.04 13.10
C ALA A 330 16.89 3.69 12.37
N THR A 331 15.75 3.17 11.91
CA THR A 331 15.69 1.97 11.05
C THR A 331 16.34 2.23 9.70
N MET A 332 16.09 3.39 9.08
CA MET A 332 16.74 3.79 7.83
C MET A 332 18.27 3.83 7.97
N LEU A 333 18.77 4.36 9.10
CA LEU A 333 20.19 4.42 9.43
C LEU A 333 20.81 3.04 9.69
N VAL A 334 20.14 2.20 10.49
CA VAL A 334 20.57 0.81 10.76
C VAL A 334 20.63 -0.03 9.49
N LEU A 335 19.72 0.22 8.54
CA LEU A 335 19.71 -0.39 7.21
C LEU A 335 20.63 0.33 6.20
N GLN A 336 21.61 1.10 6.67
CA GLN A 336 22.66 1.74 5.86
C GLN A 336 22.11 2.62 4.72
N GLY A 337 20.94 3.22 4.90
CA GLY A 337 20.33 4.09 3.89
C GLY A 337 19.74 3.37 2.68
N PHE A 338 19.65 2.03 2.67
CA PHE A 338 18.91 1.31 1.63
C PHE A 338 17.41 1.66 1.63
N ILE A 339 16.88 2.01 2.80
CA ILE A 339 15.58 2.68 2.92
C ILE A 339 15.88 4.16 3.18
N ALA A 340 15.51 5.01 2.24
CA ALA A 340 15.52 6.45 2.38
C ALA A 340 14.11 7.03 2.15
N ALA A 341 13.95 8.32 2.43
CA ALA A 341 12.73 9.03 2.11
C ALA A 341 12.49 9.00 0.59
N GLY A 342 11.37 8.39 0.16
CA GLY A 342 11.05 8.22 -1.25
C GLY A 342 11.45 6.86 -1.83
N THR A 343 12.20 6.03 -1.11
CA THR A 343 12.47 4.66 -1.54
C THR A 343 11.15 3.89 -1.61
N GLN A 344 10.87 3.30 -2.77
CA GLN A 344 9.74 2.38 -2.92
C GLN A 344 10.09 1.06 -2.25
N LEU A 345 9.24 0.61 -1.33
CA LEU A 345 9.22 -0.73 -0.78
C LEU A 345 8.22 -1.59 -1.55
N ARG A 346 8.55 -2.85 -1.80
CA ARG A 346 7.55 -3.87 -2.16
C ARG A 346 7.10 -4.53 -0.87
N LEU A 347 5.79 -4.54 -0.65
CA LEU A 347 5.17 -5.01 0.58
C LEU A 347 4.37 -6.28 0.31
N GLU A 348 4.30 -7.15 1.31
CA GLU A 348 3.42 -8.31 1.32
C GLU A 348 1.95 -7.92 1.57
N LEU A 349 1.73 -6.96 2.49
CA LEU A 349 0.43 -6.40 2.83
C LEU A 349 0.53 -4.88 3.08
N PRO A 350 -0.56 -4.11 2.87
CA PRO A 350 -1.82 -4.48 2.21
C PRO A 350 -1.76 -4.41 0.68
N GLY A 351 -0.85 -3.59 0.12
CA GLY A 351 -0.65 -3.39 -1.31
C GLY A 351 0.69 -3.94 -1.82
N LYS A 352 0.90 -3.96 -3.15
CA LYS A 352 2.15 -4.45 -3.78
C LYS A 352 3.37 -3.56 -3.53
N GLY A 353 3.17 -2.36 -3.00
CA GLY A 353 4.26 -1.49 -2.63
C GLY A 353 3.79 -0.27 -1.86
N GLY A 354 4.75 0.37 -1.21
CA GLY A 354 4.57 1.64 -0.54
C GLY A 354 5.82 2.48 -0.60
N VAL A 355 5.69 3.79 -0.45
CA VAL A 355 6.82 4.72 -0.44
C VAL A 355 7.24 4.95 1.01
N ALA A 356 8.49 4.68 1.35
CA ALA A 356 9.00 4.92 2.70
C ALA A 356 9.13 6.42 2.97
N VAL A 357 8.61 6.86 4.11
CA VAL A 357 8.77 8.23 4.62
C VAL A 357 9.11 8.18 6.11
N PRO A 358 9.88 9.15 6.64
CA PRO A 358 10.31 9.14 8.02
C PRO A 358 9.15 9.48 8.97
N VAL A 359 9.00 8.69 10.03
CA VAL A 359 8.11 8.96 11.17
C VAL A 359 8.87 8.62 12.45
N ASP A 360 9.17 9.61 13.29
CA ASP A 360 10.01 9.49 14.49
C ASP A 360 9.24 9.18 15.78
N SER A 361 7.92 9.22 15.73
CA SER A 361 7.04 8.91 16.88
C SER A 361 6.75 7.42 17.07
N ILE A 362 7.07 6.58 16.07
CA ILE A 362 6.82 5.13 16.10
C ILE A 362 8.01 4.35 16.68
N GLU A 363 7.84 3.06 16.95
CA GLU A 363 8.86 2.29 17.67
C GLU A 363 10.14 2.08 16.82
N PRO A 364 11.32 2.40 17.38
CA PRO A 364 12.62 2.24 16.71
C PRO A 364 13.07 0.77 16.60
N PRO A 365 14.16 0.49 15.86
CA PRO A 365 14.74 -0.85 15.79
C PRO A 365 15.49 -1.20 17.09
N VAL A 366 15.66 -2.51 17.31
CA VAL A 366 16.47 -3.06 18.41
C VAL A 366 17.57 -3.94 17.81
N VAL A 367 18.80 -3.76 18.27
CA VAL A 367 19.99 -4.43 17.73
C VAL A 367 20.81 -5.09 18.83
N ARG A 368 21.53 -6.15 18.46
CA ARG A 368 22.61 -6.74 19.25
C ARG A 368 23.95 -6.21 18.76
N LEU A 369 24.79 -5.79 19.69
CA LEU A 369 26.16 -5.35 19.42
C LEU A 369 27.14 -6.53 19.49
N LYS A 370 28.35 -6.34 18.94
CA LYS A 370 29.45 -7.33 18.95
C LYS A 370 29.88 -7.78 20.35
N ASP A 371 29.64 -6.97 21.38
CA ASP A 371 29.90 -7.33 22.78
C ASP A 371 28.76 -8.16 23.42
N GLY A 372 27.69 -8.41 22.66
CA GLY A 372 26.49 -9.14 23.09
C GLY A 372 25.40 -8.24 23.67
N SER A 373 25.66 -6.95 23.93
CA SER A 373 24.67 -6.02 24.48
C SER A 373 23.52 -5.80 23.49
N VAL A 374 22.31 -5.62 24.00
CA VAL A 374 21.12 -5.30 23.21
C VAL A 374 20.72 -3.86 23.46
N VAL A 375 20.52 -3.11 22.37
CA VAL A 375 20.26 -1.66 22.42
C VAL A 375 19.07 -1.32 21.53
N ARG A 376 18.14 -0.53 22.08
CA ARG A 376 17.12 0.17 21.30
C ARG A 376 17.76 1.38 20.63
N VAL A 377 17.79 1.42 19.30
CA VAL A 377 18.56 2.42 18.55
C VAL A 377 17.70 3.65 18.28
N SER A 378 18.20 4.82 18.66
CA SER A 378 17.61 6.11 18.33
C SER A 378 18.54 6.88 17.38
N VAL A 379 18.03 7.95 16.78
CA VAL A 379 18.89 8.86 15.98
C VAL A 379 20.03 9.43 16.83
N LYS A 380 19.78 9.67 18.12
CA LYS A 380 20.78 10.24 19.05
C LYS A 380 21.93 9.28 19.38
N ASN A 381 21.65 7.98 19.53
CA ASN A 381 22.68 7.01 19.92
C ASN A 381 23.30 6.24 18.73
N PHE A 382 22.77 6.42 17.51
CA PHE A 382 23.19 5.66 16.34
C PHE A 382 24.71 5.76 16.06
N ASP A 383 25.29 6.95 16.15
CA ASP A 383 26.73 7.15 15.88
C ASP A 383 27.64 6.34 16.82
N ALA A 384 27.21 6.13 18.07
CA ALA A 384 27.96 5.35 19.05
C ALA A 384 27.90 3.84 18.79
N VAL A 385 26.85 3.37 18.10
CA VAL A 385 26.58 1.93 17.88
C VAL A 385 26.81 1.46 16.45
N LYS A 386 26.78 2.33 15.43
CA LYS A 386 26.75 1.95 14.00
C LYS A 386 27.80 0.92 13.56
N ASN A 387 29.03 1.02 14.08
CA ASN A 387 30.14 0.12 13.73
C ASN A 387 30.22 -1.15 14.62
N LYS A 388 29.35 -1.22 15.62
CA LYS A 388 29.28 -2.28 16.63
C LYS A 388 28.07 -3.20 16.43
N ILE A 389 27.13 -2.86 15.56
CA ILE A 389 25.95 -3.69 15.26
C ILE A 389 26.42 -5.02 14.68
N GLU A 390 26.01 -6.11 15.34
CA GLU A 390 26.26 -7.48 14.89
C GLU A 390 25.00 -8.10 14.27
N LYS A 391 23.84 -7.88 14.91
CA LYS A 391 22.55 -8.44 14.46
C LYS A 391 21.42 -7.45 14.73
N ILE A 392 20.48 -7.34 13.78
CA ILE A 392 19.22 -6.62 14.00
C ILE A 392 18.21 -7.62 14.56
N LEU A 393 17.68 -7.35 15.76
CA LEU A 393 16.69 -8.21 16.42
C LEU A 393 15.26 -7.80 16.07
N PHE A 394 15.04 -6.50 15.88
CA PHE A 394 13.76 -5.94 15.49
C PHE A 394 13.96 -4.73 14.57
N LEU A 395 13.25 -4.68 13.44
CA LEU A 395 13.33 -3.58 12.48
C LEU A 395 12.60 -2.31 12.93
N GLY A 396 11.70 -2.39 13.92
CA GLY A 396 10.83 -1.28 14.27
C GLY A 396 9.45 -1.35 13.62
N ASP A 397 8.69 -0.29 13.80
CA ASP A 397 7.34 -0.16 13.26
C ASP A 397 7.35 0.14 11.75
N MET A 398 6.35 -0.39 11.06
CA MET A 398 5.88 0.14 9.78
C MET A 398 4.47 0.70 9.95
N LEU A 399 4.35 2.02 9.84
CA LEU A 399 3.08 2.72 9.93
C LEU A 399 2.33 2.63 8.59
N ILE A 400 1.17 1.98 8.59
CA ILE A 400 0.35 1.80 7.38
C ILE A 400 -1.05 2.39 7.60
N SER A 401 -1.54 3.15 6.63
CA SER A 401 -2.86 3.75 6.72
C SER A 401 -3.97 2.71 6.59
N PHE A 402 -5.03 2.84 7.40
CA PHE A 402 -6.28 2.10 7.19
C PHE A 402 -6.82 2.27 5.76
N GLY A 403 -6.67 3.47 5.18
CA GLY A 403 -7.12 3.74 3.80
C GLY A 403 -6.44 2.85 2.75
N ASP A 404 -5.21 2.39 2.99
CA ASP A 404 -4.49 1.51 2.06
C ASP A 404 -5.06 0.07 2.09
N PHE A 405 -5.53 -0.40 3.26
CA PHE A 405 -6.26 -1.67 3.38
C PHE A 405 -7.63 -1.60 2.70
N LEU A 406 -8.36 -0.49 2.94
CA LEU A 406 -9.66 -0.25 2.31
C LEU A 406 -9.53 -0.22 0.78
N TYR A 407 -8.56 0.54 0.25
CA TYR A 407 -8.33 0.68 -1.19
C TYR A 407 -7.92 -0.63 -1.87
N SER A 408 -7.16 -1.48 -1.17
CA SER A 408 -6.71 -2.78 -1.67
C SER A 408 -7.71 -3.91 -1.44
N SER A 409 -8.83 -3.63 -0.76
CA SER A 409 -9.86 -4.60 -0.38
C SER A 409 -9.27 -5.80 0.38
N LYS A 410 -8.34 -5.52 1.30
CA LYS A 410 -7.68 -6.52 2.16
C LYS A 410 -8.30 -6.52 3.56
N PRO A 411 -8.46 -7.69 4.19
CA PRO A 411 -8.89 -7.75 5.59
C PRO A 411 -7.81 -7.14 6.49
N LEU A 412 -8.25 -6.49 7.56
CA LEU A 412 -7.34 -6.00 8.60
C LEU A 412 -6.70 -7.19 9.32
N LYS A 413 -5.40 -7.08 9.53
CA LYS A 413 -4.63 -7.98 10.41
C LYS A 413 -4.62 -7.43 11.85
N PRO A 414 -4.42 -8.28 12.87
CA PRO A 414 -4.27 -7.80 14.24
C PRO A 414 -3.16 -6.75 14.36
N SER A 415 -3.45 -5.61 14.98
CA SER A 415 -2.46 -4.56 15.26
C SER A 415 -1.57 -4.96 16.43
N GLY A 416 -0.32 -4.52 16.42
CA GLY A 416 0.46 -4.43 17.65
C GLY A 416 -0.18 -3.50 18.66
N TYR A 417 -0.02 -3.81 19.96
CA TYR A 417 -0.40 -2.88 21.02
C TYR A 417 0.55 -1.69 21.02
N ALA A 418 -0.02 -0.49 20.87
CA ALA A 418 0.70 0.77 20.64
C ALA A 418 0.11 1.90 21.48
N GLU A 419 0.83 3.00 21.62
CA GLU A 419 0.52 4.08 22.57
C GLU A 419 -0.87 4.71 22.35
N GLU A 420 -1.31 4.84 21.10
CA GLU A 420 -2.63 5.33 20.71
C GLU A 420 -3.75 4.41 21.20
N TRP A 421 -3.55 3.10 21.15
CA TRP A 421 -4.53 2.13 21.66
C TRP A 421 -4.51 2.11 23.19
N TRP A 422 -3.33 2.14 23.80
CA TRP A 422 -3.23 2.23 25.26
C TRP A 422 -3.92 3.49 25.81
N ALA A 423 -3.78 4.64 25.15
CA ALA A 423 -4.47 5.87 25.54
C ALA A 423 -5.99 5.70 25.50
N GLU A 424 -6.55 5.01 24.50
CA GLU A 424 -7.98 4.70 24.45
C GLU A 424 -8.41 3.70 25.53
N ASP A 425 -7.61 2.66 25.80
CA ASP A 425 -7.88 1.74 26.91
C ASP A 425 -7.86 2.50 28.25
N PHE A 426 -6.97 3.48 28.40
CA PHE A 426 -6.88 4.30 29.59
C PHE A 426 -8.08 5.26 29.73
N ARG A 427 -8.48 5.95 28.65
CA ARG A 427 -9.72 6.76 28.62
C ARG A 427 -10.93 5.91 28.99
N LYS A 428 -11.03 4.71 28.42
CA LYS A 428 -12.11 3.77 28.69
C LYS A 428 -12.15 3.38 30.17
N ALA A 429 -11.01 3.10 30.79
CA ALA A 429 -10.96 2.77 32.21
C ALA A 429 -11.40 3.93 33.11
N ILE A 430 -11.01 5.17 32.78
CA ILE A 430 -11.48 6.37 33.51
C ILE A 430 -13.00 6.55 33.32
N ALA A 431 -13.50 6.35 32.09
CA ALA A 431 -14.92 6.46 31.80
C ALA A 431 -15.76 5.41 32.57
N GLU A 432 -15.36 4.14 32.52
CA GLU A 432 -16.14 3.03 33.09
C GLU A 432 -16.02 2.92 34.61
N LYS A 433 -14.85 3.25 35.18
CA LYS A 433 -14.60 3.05 36.62
C LYS A 433 -14.78 4.31 37.46
N LEU A 434 -14.60 5.47 36.84
CA LEU A 434 -14.54 6.77 37.52
C LEU A 434 -15.53 7.79 36.93
N ASP A 435 -16.47 7.36 36.08
CA ASP A 435 -17.49 8.21 35.46
C ASP A 435 -16.91 9.46 34.76
N ASN A 436 -15.81 9.26 34.01
CA ASN A 436 -15.04 10.31 33.33
C ASN A 436 -14.41 11.38 34.25
N ASN A 437 -14.27 11.11 35.55
CA ASN A 437 -13.66 12.04 36.50
C ASN A 437 -12.12 11.93 36.50
N LEU A 438 -11.44 12.90 35.89
CA LEU A 438 -9.98 12.91 35.78
C LEU A 438 -9.31 13.27 37.11
N GLU A 439 -9.95 14.10 37.93
CA GLU A 439 -9.46 14.52 39.24
C GLU A 439 -9.44 13.34 40.21
N GLU A 440 -10.47 12.50 40.19
CA GLU A 440 -10.51 11.27 40.99
C GLU A 440 -9.46 10.26 40.50
N ALA A 441 -9.26 10.15 39.18
CA ALA A 441 -8.18 9.33 38.61
C ALA A 441 -6.81 9.83 39.09
N ALA A 442 -6.58 11.14 39.09
CA ALA A 442 -5.36 11.78 39.57
C ALA A 442 -5.12 11.49 41.04
N LYS A 443 -6.16 11.55 41.87
CA LYS A 443 -6.10 11.23 43.29
C LYS A 443 -5.78 9.75 43.55
N ILE A 444 -6.47 8.83 42.86
CA ILE A 444 -6.22 7.38 42.99
C ILE A 444 -4.80 7.03 42.56
N LEU A 445 -4.31 7.62 41.46
CA LEU A 445 -2.97 7.35 40.94
C LEU A 445 -1.88 8.15 41.64
N GLU A 446 -2.24 9.14 42.47
CA GLU A 446 -1.34 10.13 43.07
C GLU A 446 -0.50 10.86 42.01
N PHE A 447 -1.13 11.25 40.91
CA PHE A 447 -0.53 12.06 39.84
C PHE A 447 -1.17 13.44 39.80
N SER A 448 -0.54 14.39 39.11
CA SER A 448 -1.24 15.63 38.75
C SER A 448 -2.23 15.39 37.61
N VAL A 449 -3.30 16.18 37.60
CA VAL A 449 -4.34 16.16 36.54
C VAL A 449 -3.70 16.46 35.18
N GLU A 450 -2.74 17.38 35.13
CA GLU A 450 -1.99 17.75 33.93
C GLU A 450 -1.14 16.59 33.40
N ARG A 451 -0.51 15.82 34.30
CA ARG A 451 0.30 14.65 33.92
C ARG A 451 -0.58 13.60 33.25
N LEU A 452 -1.75 13.29 33.83
CA LEU A 452 -2.71 12.39 33.24
C LEU A 452 -3.23 12.86 31.88
N LYS A 453 -3.61 14.13 31.80
CA LYS A 453 -4.09 14.75 30.57
C LYS A 453 -3.02 14.68 29.47
N SER A 454 -1.75 14.88 29.82
CA SER A 454 -0.63 14.81 28.87
C SER A 454 -0.48 13.44 28.21
N PHE A 455 -0.73 12.35 28.96
CA PHE A 455 -0.72 10.98 28.43
C PHE A 455 -1.83 10.73 27.43
N LEU A 456 -3.00 11.33 27.64
CA LEU A 456 -4.15 11.16 26.77
C LEU A 456 -4.05 12.02 25.51
N GLU A 457 -3.70 13.30 25.66
CA GLU A 457 -3.67 14.25 24.53
C GLU A 457 -2.50 14.02 23.58
N ASN A 458 -1.34 13.57 24.09
CA ASN A 458 -0.16 13.32 23.26
C ASN A 458 0.61 12.07 23.72
N PRO A 459 0.04 10.86 23.52
CA PRO A 459 0.60 9.60 24.03
C PRO A 459 1.94 9.21 23.39
N PHE A 460 2.33 9.85 22.29
CA PHE A 460 3.57 9.54 21.59
C PHE A 460 4.79 10.24 22.21
N LEU A 461 4.62 11.47 22.70
CA LEU A 461 5.68 12.27 23.30
C LEU A 461 5.68 12.16 24.83
N ASN A 462 4.50 12.11 25.45
CA ASN A 462 4.35 12.04 26.89
C ASN A 462 4.06 10.60 27.28
N LYS A 463 5.10 9.82 27.49
CA LYS A 463 4.98 8.44 27.97
C LYS A 463 5.12 8.40 29.50
N PRO A 464 4.35 7.56 30.20
CA PRO A 464 4.64 7.26 31.60
C PRO A 464 6.00 6.57 31.70
N ASN A 465 6.69 6.70 32.83
CA ASN A 465 7.80 5.82 33.18
C ASN A 465 7.27 4.43 33.61
N ALA A 466 8.16 3.45 33.87
CA ALA A 466 7.72 2.09 34.15
C ALA A 466 6.88 1.99 35.43
N GLY A 467 7.25 2.72 36.49
CA GLY A 467 6.50 2.80 37.74
C GLY A 467 5.10 3.39 37.56
N GLU A 468 5.00 4.52 36.85
CA GLU A 468 3.73 5.17 36.51
C GLU A 468 2.82 4.21 35.71
N ALA A 469 3.38 3.52 34.71
CA ALA A 469 2.64 2.58 33.87
C ALA A 469 2.10 1.38 34.65
N VAL A 470 2.92 0.82 35.55
CA VAL A 470 2.51 -0.29 36.43
C VAL A 470 1.43 0.16 37.41
N LYS A 471 1.56 1.37 38.00
CA LYS A 471 0.55 1.93 38.91
C LYS A 471 -0.80 2.10 38.23
N ILE A 472 -0.81 2.61 36.99
CA ILE A 472 -2.03 2.71 36.16
C ILE A 472 -2.61 1.32 35.92
N ALA A 473 -1.78 0.36 35.52
CA ALA A 473 -2.23 -0.99 35.20
C ALA A 473 -2.85 -1.70 36.42
N LEU A 474 -2.23 -1.58 37.60
CA LEU A 474 -2.73 -2.17 38.84
C LEU A 474 -4.01 -1.50 39.34
N LYS A 475 -4.02 -0.17 39.48
CA LYS A 475 -5.14 0.54 40.12
C LYS A 475 -6.36 0.62 39.20
N LEU A 476 -6.17 0.65 37.88
CA LEU A 476 -7.26 0.85 36.91
C LEU A 476 -7.48 -0.32 35.96
N ASP A 477 -6.74 -1.42 36.06
CA ASP A 477 -6.88 -2.64 35.22
C ASP A 477 -6.77 -2.37 33.70
N VAL A 478 -6.00 -1.32 33.37
CA VAL A 478 -5.55 -1.00 32.02
C VAL A 478 -4.39 -1.94 31.68
N PRO A 479 -4.24 -2.42 30.43
CA PRO A 479 -3.06 -3.19 30.07
C PRO A 479 -1.75 -2.41 30.29
N LEU A 480 -0.66 -3.11 30.54
CA LEU A 480 0.66 -2.50 30.68
C LEU A 480 1.00 -1.63 29.46
N HIS A 481 1.58 -0.47 29.70
CA HIS A 481 1.94 0.47 28.63
C HIS A 481 2.89 -0.21 27.60
N PRO A 482 2.67 -0.02 26.29
CA PRO A 482 3.40 -0.75 25.24
C PRO A 482 4.91 -0.48 25.20
N ALA A 483 5.38 0.66 25.74
CA ALA A 483 6.80 0.96 25.90
C ALA A 483 7.53 -0.03 26.83
N PHE A 484 6.80 -0.61 27.80
CA PHE A 484 7.30 -1.54 28.82
C PHE A 484 6.75 -2.96 28.64
N THR A 485 6.00 -3.18 27.55
CA THR A 485 5.61 -4.52 27.13
C THR A 485 6.71 -5.08 26.25
N PHE A 486 7.18 -6.29 26.55
CA PHE A 486 8.19 -6.98 25.73
C PHE A 486 7.52 -7.92 24.71
N PHE A 487 8.31 -8.47 23.79
CA PHE A 487 7.80 -9.38 22.76
C PHE A 487 7.59 -10.80 23.33
N TRP A 488 6.77 -10.91 24.38
CA TRP A 488 6.52 -12.17 25.09
C TRP A 488 6.02 -13.29 24.17
N SER A 489 5.18 -12.96 23.18
CA SER A 489 4.67 -13.93 22.20
C SER A 489 5.75 -14.53 21.29
N ASN A 490 6.98 -13.98 21.27
CA ASN A 490 8.09 -14.57 20.51
C ASN A 490 8.71 -15.79 21.20
N LEU A 491 8.46 -15.98 22.51
CA LEU A 491 8.96 -17.14 23.24
C LEU A 491 8.29 -18.43 22.76
N ASN A 492 9.01 -19.55 22.83
CA ASN A 492 8.52 -20.82 22.31
C ASN A 492 7.59 -21.51 23.31
N SER A 493 7.81 -21.31 24.61
CA SER A 493 7.03 -22.00 25.64
C SER A 493 6.94 -21.21 26.95
N VAL A 494 5.98 -21.59 27.79
CA VAL A 494 5.87 -21.06 29.17
C VAL A 494 7.09 -21.47 30.02
N GLU A 495 7.81 -22.52 29.64
CA GLU A 495 9.04 -22.93 30.31
C GLU A 495 10.16 -21.89 30.19
N ASP A 496 10.20 -21.15 29.08
CA ASP A 496 11.15 -20.06 28.87
C ASP A 496 10.89 -18.94 29.91
N VAL A 497 9.61 -18.63 30.18
CA VAL A 497 9.21 -17.66 31.20
C VAL A 497 9.62 -18.10 32.60
N LYS A 498 9.45 -19.40 32.92
CA LYS A 498 9.85 -19.95 34.24
C LYS A 498 11.35 -19.80 34.47
N LYS A 499 12.16 -20.23 33.50
CA LYS A 499 13.62 -20.14 33.59
C LYS A 499 14.10 -18.70 33.68
N LEU A 500 13.45 -17.78 32.95
CA LEU A 500 13.75 -16.36 33.07
C LEU A 500 13.43 -15.81 34.47
N ARG A 501 12.32 -16.27 35.07
CA ARG A 501 11.96 -15.93 36.46
C ARG A 501 12.94 -16.52 37.47
N GLU A 502 13.34 -17.78 37.31
CA GLU A 502 14.37 -18.41 38.16
C GLU A 502 15.70 -17.66 38.09
N TRP A 503 16.11 -17.26 36.88
CA TRP A 503 17.30 -16.42 36.70
C TRP A 503 17.17 -15.08 37.43
N LEU A 504 16.01 -14.42 37.33
CA LEU A 504 15.75 -13.16 38.04
C LEU A 504 15.86 -13.32 39.56
N LEU A 505 15.27 -14.39 40.12
CA LEU A 505 15.28 -14.65 41.56
C LEU A 505 16.69 -14.96 42.09
N ASN A 506 17.57 -15.51 41.24
CA ASN A 506 18.97 -15.76 41.55
C ASN A 506 19.91 -14.58 41.22
N SER A 507 19.37 -13.45 40.77
CA SER A 507 20.15 -12.27 40.38
C SER A 507 20.28 -11.27 41.53
N GLU A 508 21.30 -10.41 41.45
CA GLU A 508 21.39 -9.20 42.28
C GLU A 508 20.38 -8.19 41.75
N VAL A 509 19.27 -7.99 42.47
CA VAL A 509 18.15 -7.15 42.06
C VAL A 509 18.04 -5.95 42.99
N ASP A 510 18.16 -4.75 42.43
CA ASP A 510 18.01 -3.46 43.10
C ASP A 510 16.83 -2.73 42.46
N ILE A 511 15.69 -2.69 43.16
CA ILE A 511 14.44 -2.08 42.66
C ILE A 511 14.06 -0.97 43.63
N GLU A 512 14.14 0.26 43.14
CA GLU A 512 13.72 1.47 43.86
C GLU A 512 12.32 1.93 43.41
N ASP A 513 11.69 2.81 44.19
CA ASP A 513 10.44 3.47 43.82
C ASP A 513 10.60 4.32 42.53
N GLU A 514 11.79 4.88 42.32
CA GLU A 514 12.17 5.54 41.07
C GLU A 514 12.69 4.51 40.06
N SER A 515 11.86 4.19 39.06
CA SER A 515 12.18 3.20 38.02
C SER A 515 13.49 3.46 37.26
N SER A 516 13.99 4.70 37.23
CA SER A 516 15.25 5.05 36.55
C SER A 516 16.50 4.48 37.21
N ASN A 517 16.45 4.16 38.50
CA ASN A 517 17.61 3.67 39.26
C ASN A 517 17.63 2.13 39.39
N CYS A 518 16.59 1.46 38.89
CA CYS A 518 16.45 0.02 39.00
C CYS A 518 17.55 -0.72 38.23
N ARG A 519 18.04 -1.83 38.79
CA ARG A 519 19.09 -2.63 38.19
C ARG A 519 18.93 -4.11 38.52
N ILE A 520 19.09 -4.95 37.50
CA ILE A 520 19.15 -6.40 37.64
C ILE A 520 20.50 -6.85 37.11
N THR A 521 21.28 -7.53 37.95
CA THR A 521 22.59 -8.07 37.59
C THR A 521 22.60 -9.57 37.83
N GLY A 522 22.53 -10.35 36.76
CA GLY A 522 22.48 -11.81 36.81
C GLY A 522 23.65 -12.47 36.07
N ARG A 523 23.85 -13.76 36.31
CA ARG A 523 24.87 -14.54 35.59
C ARG A 523 24.54 -14.65 34.11
N LYS A 524 25.56 -14.60 33.24
CA LYS A 524 25.40 -14.76 31.80
C LYS A 524 25.20 -16.22 31.44
N GLU A 525 23.94 -16.64 31.39
CA GLU A 525 23.55 -17.95 30.87
C GLU A 525 23.15 -17.84 29.40
N ALA A 526 23.64 -18.74 28.55
CA ALA A 526 23.39 -18.70 27.11
C ALA A 526 21.89 -18.73 26.78
N PHE A 527 21.14 -19.55 27.51
CA PHE A 527 19.70 -19.69 27.34
C PHE A 527 18.93 -18.42 27.75
N VAL A 528 19.26 -17.84 28.91
CA VAL A 528 18.66 -16.57 29.36
C VAL A 528 18.99 -15.45 28.38
N LYS A 529 20.24 -15.38 27.91
CA LYS A 529 20.66 -14.41 26.91
C LYS A 529 19.82 -14.49 25.63
N GLN A 530 19.52 -15.71 25.17
CA GLN A 530 18.66 -15.93 24.02
C GLN A 530 17.24 -15.43 24.27
N ILE A 531 16.63 -15.75 25.42
CA ILE A 531 15.29 -15.26 25.79
C ILE A 531 15.25 -13.73 25.80
N LEU A 532 16.24 -13.08 26.41
CA LEU A 532 16.33 -11.62 26.48
C LEU A 532 16.44 -10.99 25.08
N GLU A 533 17.16 -11.63 24.14
CA GLU A 533 17.20 -11.22 22.73
C GLU A 533 15.86 -11.42 22.02
N GLU A 534 15.17 -12.55 22.24
CA GLU A 534 13.88 -12.87 21.61
C GLU A 534 12.77 -11.91 22.02
N ILE A 535 12.74 -11.51 23.29
CA ILE A 535 11.79 -10.50 23.79
C ILE A 535 12.26 -9.05 23.50
N CYS A 536 13.43 -8.89 22.87
CA CYS A 536 14.07 -7.61 22.53
C CYS A 536 14.29 -6.68 23.74
N LEU A 537 14.67 -7.24 24.89
CA LEU A 537 14.96 -6.46 26.10
C LEU A 537 16.34 -5.78 25.99
N PRO A 538 16.46 -4.45 26.14
CA PRO A 538 17.75 -3.78 26.25
C PRO A 538 18.54 -4.27 27.48
N HIS A 539 19.80 -4.66 27.27
CA HIS A 539 20.68 -5.11 28.35
C HIS A 539 22.16 -5.01 27.95
N LYS A 540 23.04 -4.90 28.94
CA LYS A 540 24.50 -4.89 28.78
C LYS A 540 25.09 -6.24 29.14
N VAL A 541 26.19 -6.60 28.48
CA VAL A 541 26.99 -7.79 28.81
C VAL A 541 28.33 -7.33 29.37
N LEU A 542 28.60 -7.62 30.64
CA LEU A 542 29.83 -7.25 31.34
C LEU A 542 30.52 -8.51 31.87
N GLY A 543 31.50 -9.01 31.12
CA GLY A 543 32.16 -10.29 31.44
C GLY A 543 31.17 -11.46 31.44
N ASP A 544 31.03 -12.11 32.59
CA ASP A 544 30.10 -13.23 32.81
C ASP A 544 28.76 -12.79 33.45
N LYS A 545 28.44 -11.49 33.39
CA LYS A 545 27.19 -10.92 33.91
C LYS A 545 26.35 -10.26 32.82
N ILE A 546 25.03 -10.35 32.95
CA ILE A 546 24.03 -9.60 32.19
C ILE A 546 23.45 -8.53 33.11
N VAL A 547 23.39 -7.30 32.63
CA VAL A 547 22.86 -6.16 33.40
C VAL A 547 21.70 -5.51 32.64
N VAL A 548 20.55 -5.43 33.30
CA VAL A 548 19.36 -4.67 32.86
C VAL A 548 19.24 -3.45 33.78
N GLU A 549 18.96 -2.27 33.23
CA GLU A 549 18.94 -1.00 33.97
C GLU A 549 17.69 -0.19 33.66
N GLY A 550 17.30 0.68 34.60
CA GLY A 550 16.23 1.66 34.47
C GLY A 550 14.85 1.04 34.32
N ASP A 551 14.00 1.72 33.54
CA ASP A 551 12.60 1.32 33.30
C ASP A 551 12.46 -0.12 32.77
N ASP A 552 13.40 -0.59 31.95
CA ASP A 552 13.39 -1.95 31.42
C ASP A 552 13.62 -2.99 32.53
N ALA A 553 14.47 -2.68 33.53
CA ALA A 553 14.69 -3.55 34.69
C ALA A 553 13.45 -3.62 35.57
N TYR A 554 12.84 -2.47 35.88
CA TYR A 554 11.61 -2.40 36.65
C TYR A 554 10.48 -3.18 35.97
N ALA A 555 10.27 -2.95 34.67
CA ALA A 555 9.24 -3.63 33.88
C ALA A 555 9.46 -5.15 33.80
N LEU A 556 10.71 -5.61 33.67
CA LEU A 556 11.04 -7.04 33.67
C LEU A 556 10.74 -7.68 35.03
N ALA A 557 11.24 -7.08 36.12
CA ALA A 557 11.03 -7.59 37.47
C ALA A 557 9.53 -7.69 37.80
N PHE A 558 8.79 -6.62 37.48
CA PHE A 558 7.36 -6.57 37.72
C PHE A 558 6.57 -7.59 36.89
N SER A 559 6.91 -7.74 35.61
CA SER A 559 6.25 -8.68 34.70
C SER A 559 6.44 -10.14 35.12
N LEU A 560 7.59 -10.45 35.76
CA LEU A 560 7.91 -11.78 36.26
C LEU A 560 7.47 -12.01 37.72
N GLY A 561 6.76 -11.04 38.31
CA GLY A 561 6.15 -11.16 39.63
C GLY A 561 7.16 -11.17 40.77
N TYR A 562 8.29 -10.46 40.65
CA TYR A 562 9.32 -10.35 41.68
C TYR A 562 8.78 -9.78 43.01
N GLN A 563 7.78 -8.92 42.93
CA GLN A 563 7.08 -8.27 44.04
C GLN A 563 6.16 -9.22 44.85
N TYR A 564 5.98 -10.46 44.41
CA TYR A 564 5.10 -11.43 45.06
C TYR A 564 5.89 -12.65 45.57
N GLU A 565 5.50 -13.18 46.74
CA GLU A 565 6.12 -14.36 47.34
C GLU A 565 6.03 -15.60 46.42
N GLU A 566 7.11 -16.41 46.41
CA GLU A 566 7.29 -17.58 45.52
C GLU A 566 6.15 -18.61 45.57
N SER A 567 5.46 -18.73 46.70
CA SER A 567 4.44 -19.76 46.98
C SER A 567 3.11 -19.55 46.24
N THR A 568 2.92 -18.43 45.53
CA THR A 568 1.61 -18.04 44.95
C THR A 568 1.44 -18.32 43.45
N VAL A 569 2.46 -18.85 42.77
CA VAL A 569 2.46 -18.95 41.30
C VAL A 569 2.36 -20.40 40.83
N THR A 570 1.23 -20.76 40.22
CA THR A 570 1.06 -22.04 39.52
C THR A 570 1.22 -21.86 38.01
N PHE A 571 2.24 -22.51 37.43
CA PHE A 571 2.42 -22.57 35.98
C PHE A 571 1.73 -23.79 35.42
N ASN A 572 0.55 -23.60 34.81
CA ASN A 572 -0.08 -24.65 34.02
C ASN A 572 0.44 -24.58 32.57
N SER A 573 0.92 -25.70 32.03
CA SER A 573 1.48 -25.81 30.66
C SER A 573 0.45 -25.57 29.55
N THR A 574 -0.84 -25.50 29.89
CA THR A 574 -1.94 -25.21 28.96
C THR A 574 -2.23 -23.71 28.78
N HIS A 575 -1.59 -22.82 29.55
CA HIS A 575 -1.78 -21.38 29.41
C HIS A 575 -0.92 -20.78 28.28
N SER A 576 -1.45 -19.76 27.59
CA SER A 576 -0.64 -18.93 26.68
C SER A 576 0.44 -18.18 27.47
N ILE A 577 1.55 -17.83 26.81
CA ILE A 577 2.66 -17.07 27.44
C ILE A 577 2.16 -15.75 28.05
N LEU A 578 1.28 -15.02 27.34
CA LEU A 578 0.68 -13.79 27.87
C LEU A 578 -0.16 -14.03 29.13
N ASN A 579 -0.87 -15.16 29.23
CA ASN A 579 -1.60 -15.52 30.43
C ASN A 579 -0.64 -15.88 31.59
N ALA A 580 0.48 -16.53 31.31
CA ALA A 580 1.51 -16.79 32.33
C ALA A 580 2.08 -15.48 32.88
N ILE A 581 2.42 -14.51 32.02
CA ILE A 581 2.87 -13.17 32.44
C ILE A 581 1.77 -12.45 33.24
N ARG A 582 0.50 -12.53 32.80
CA ARG A 582 -0.63 -11.95 33.55
C ARG A 582 -0.78 -12.56 34.94
N ASN A 583 -0.63 -13.87 35.09
CA ASN A 583 -0.74 -14.55 36.37
C ASN A 583 0.40 -14.15 37.32
N LEU A 584 1.61 -13.99 36.79
CA LEU A 584 2.79 -13.55 37.53
C LEU A 584 2.67 -12.10 38.00
N SER A 585 2.35 -11.19 37.08
CA SER A 585 2.36 -9.75 37.32
C SER A 585 1.04 -9.20 37.89
N ARG A 586 -0.04 -9.99 37.86
CA ARG A 586 -1.41 -9.61 38.19
C ARG A 586 -1.98 -8.45 37.35
N ILE A 587 -1.31 -8.07 36.25
CA ILE A 587 -1.77 -7.04 35.32
C ILE A 587 -2.04 -7.63 33.93
N LYS A 588 -2.89 -6.97 33.15
CA LYS A 588 -3.15 -7.37 31.77
C LYS A 588 -1.95 -7.01 30.88
N VAL A 589 -1.51 -7.96 30.07
CA VAL A 589 -0.49 -7.73 29.03
C VAL A 589 -1.08 -8.09 27.68
N ARG A 590 -0.88 -7.23 26.69
CA ARG A 590 -1.34 -7.43 25.30
C ARG A 590 -0.19 -7.94 24.44
N ASP A 591 -0.54 -8.57 23.33
CA ASP A 591 0.46 -8.92 22.34
C ASP A 591 1.06 -7.66 21.72
N LYS A 592 2.37 -7.50 21.85
CA LYS A 592 3.09 -6.35 21.32
C LYS A 592 3.16 -6.36 19.80
N ALA A 593 3.25 -7.53 19.16
CA ALA A 593 3.52 -7.64 17.73
C ALA A 593 2.90 -8.91 17.11
N PRO A 594 1.57 -9.01 17.05
CA PRO A 594 0.89 -10.18 16.48
C PRO A 594 1.01 -10.25 14.95
N THR A 595 1.44 -9.17 14.28
CA THR A 595 1.62 -9.11 12.83
C THR A 595 2.94 -8.44 12.45
N PHE A 596 3.75 -9.15 11.65
CA PHE A 596 4.94 -8.61 11.00
C PHE A 596 4.74 -8.53 9.49
N VAL A 597 5.11 -7.39 8.90
CA VAL A 597 4.96 -7.10 7.47
C VAL A 597 6.26 -7.45 6.73
N GLY A 598 6.15 -8.29 5.70
CA GLY A 598 7.25 -8.53 4.76
C GLY A 598 7.52 -7.31 3.88
N ALA A 599 8.79 -6.89 3.81
CA ALA A 599 9.21 -5.75 2.99
C ALA A 599 10.56 -6.02 2.32
N ARG A 600 10.68 -5.58 1.06
CA ARG A 600 11.95 -5.55 0.32
C ARG A 600 12.10 -4.27 -0.47
N MET A 601 13.32 -3.96 -0.86
CA MET A 601 13.60 -2.79 -1.67
C MET A 601 12.98 -2.93 -3.06
N GLY A 602 12.07 -2.01 -3.37
CA GLY A 602 11.63 -1.70 -4.71
C GLY A 602 12.64 -0.75 -5.35
N ARG A 603 12.16 0.37 -5.91
CA ARG A 603 13.01 1.35 -6.58
C ARG A 603 13.56 2.40 -5.59
N PRO A 604 14.84 2.80 -5.72
CA PRO A 604 15.33 3.99 -5.04
C PRO A 604 14.56 5.25 -5.49
N GLU A 605 14.62 6.27 -4.65
CA GLU A 605 14.18 7.63 -4.92
C GLU A 605 14.93 8.25 -6.12
N LYS A 606 14.31 9.24 -6.76
CA LYS A 606 14.91 9.95 -7.90
C LYS A 606 14.46 11.42 -7.92
N ALA A 607 15.44 12.32 -7.94
CA ALA A 607 15.26 13.75 -8.19
C ALA A 607 16.08 14.24 -9.41
N LYS A 608 16.51 13.31 -10.29
CA LYS A 608 17.33 13.63 -11.48
C LYS A 608 16.51 14.36 -12.55
N ARG A 609 17.17 15.23 -13.31
CA ARG A 609 16.60 15.90 -14.51
C ARG A 609 16.08 14.87 -15.52
N ARG A 610 15.05 15.27 -16.29
CA ARG A 610 14.54 14.46 -17.40
C ARG A 610 15.40 14.74 -18.63
N GLU A 611 16.16 13.74 -19.05
CA GLU A 611 17.10 13.82 -20.16
C GLU A 611 16.66 12.83 -21.25
N MET A 612 16.72 13.25 -22.52
CA MET A 612 16.63 12.33 -23.66
C MET A 612 17.96 11.60 -23.82
N ARG A 613 17.95 10.49 -24.58
CA ARG A 613 19.16 9.81 -25.02
C ARG A 613 19.14 9.74 -26.55
N PRO A 614 20.08 10.39 -27.26
CA PRO A 614 21.15 11.27 -26.76
C PRO A 614 20.59 12.54 -26.08
N LEU A 615 21.46 13.33 -25.43
CA LEU A 615 21.05 14.59 -24.82
C LEU A 615 20.55 15.56 -25.91
N VAL A 616 19.27 15.91 -25.84
CA VAL A 616 18.62 16.81 -26.81
C VAL A 616 18.42 18.18 -26.18
N HIS A 617 18.97 19.21 -26.84
CA HIS A 617 18.75 20.62 -26.48
C HIS A 617 17.74 21.30 -27.40
N LEU A 618 17.63 20.83 -28.66
CA LEU A 618 16.72 21.37 -29.68
C LEU A 618 16.14 20.21 -30.51
N LEU A 619 14.85 20.27 -30.82
CA LEU A 619 14.18 19.31 -31.70
C LEU A 619 14.37 19.72 -33.17
N PHE A 620 15.57 19.50 -33.71
CA PHE A 620 15.89 19.72 -35.11
C PHE A 620 16.63 18.50 -35.69
N PRO A 621 16.12 17.87 -36.77
CA PRO A 621 16.76 16.68 -37.33
C PRO A 621 18.04 17.05 -38.07
N VAL A 622 19.19 16.62 -37.54
CA VAL A 622 20.52 16.83 -38.16
C VAL A 622 21.08 15.59 -38.87
N GLY A 623 20.38 14.45 -38.77
CA GLY A 623 20.88 13.18 -39.29
C GLY A 623 22.27 12.85 -38.72
N LEU A 624 23.21 12.52 -39.61
CA LEU A 624 24.62 12.28 -39.25
C LEU A 624 25.50 13.54 -39.40
N ALA A 625 24.95 14.67 -39.86
CA ALA A 625 25.73 15.89 -40.10
C ALA A 625 26.20 16.55 -38.81
N GLY A 626 25.52 16.29 -37.69
CA GLY A 626 25.90 16.78 -36.36
C GLY A 626 27.01 15.99 -35.66
N GLY A 627 27.54 14.96 -36.32
CA GLY A 627 28.44 13.99 -35.67
C GLY A 627 27.68 12.88 -34.91
N PRO A 628 28.42 12.04 -34.16
CA PRO A 628 27.88 10.92 -33.40
C PRO A 628 27.00 11.32 -32.22
#